data_AF-A0A2V8PED2-F1
#
_entry.id   AF-A0A2V8PED2-F1
#
_cell.length_a   1.000
_cell.length_b   1.000
_cell.length_c   1.000
_cell.angle_alpha   90.00
_cell.angle_beta   90.00
_cell.angle_gamma   90.00
#
_symmetry.space_group_name_H-M   'P 1'
#
loop_
_entity.id
_entity.type
_entity.pdbx_description
1 polymer ?
#
loop_
_entity_poly.entity_id
_entity_poly.type
_entity_poly.pdbx_seq_one_letter_code
_entity_poly.pdbx_strand_id
1 'polypeptide(L)'
;MRTAIYLLAALMVFGVFLTNLRGTPARPDPGNHGEVSSVRSELEYLKAVNSAAPPRDPQLLFLLMAQYSNANLQDEGAEFFSARLKEFGPRLADTQKALYLSAIGLLRAQHASSVSLLHRVGYVKETIAILEQAKQLSGGKIYVVNWIAGIVHTELPGIFHQRKPAEAELAWCVENADKAPHAGWLREVYYHLGKLALAEGEQAQARDYLARSGYKDFERPITLMTPFSEEVASGHTFAPRRISEIVPGRVYALSGFEFTEYYFVVSDDRRELL
;
A
#
# COMPACT_ATOMS: atom_id res chain seq x y z
N MET A 1 38.18 10.22 -20.17
CA MET A 1 38.08 8.81 -19.72
C MET A 1 37.63 8.67 -18.26
N ARG A 2 38.13 9.46 -17.29
CA ARG A 2 37.68 9.39 -15.88
C ARG A 2 36.20 9.73 -15.65
N THR A 3 35.64 10.70 -16.40
CA THR A 3 34.23 11.10 -16.32
C THR A 3 33.24 10.04 -16.80
N ALA A 4 33.62 9.20 -17.77
CA ALA A 4 32.79 8.10 -18.25
C ALA A 4 32.71 6.94 -17.24
N ILE A 5 33.75 6.74 -16.44
CA ILE A 5 33.80 5.70 -15.39
C ILE A 5 32.93 6.12 -14.19
N TYR A 6 32.87 7.41 -13.85
CA TYR A 6 31.95 7.90 -12.79
C TYR A 6 30.48 7.86 -13.21
N LEU A 7 30.16 8.06 -14.49
CA LEU A 7 28.79 7.93 -15.00
C LEU A 7 28.30 6.47 -14.99
N LEU A 8 29.18 5.52 -15.32
CA LEU A 8 28.88 4.08 -15.21
C LEU A 8 28.79 3.59 -13.76
N ALA A 9 29.62 4.12 -12.86
CA ALA A 9 29.52 3.81 -11.43
C ALA A 9 28.25 4.40 -10.79
N ALA A 10 27.83 5.61 -11.18
CA ALA A 10 26.57 6.21 -10.74
C ALA A 10 25.34 5.45 -11.26
N LEU A 11 25.40 4.91 -12.48
CA LEU A 11 24.34 4.06 -13.05
C LEU A 11 24.24 2.69 -12.37
N MET A 12 25.36 2.10 -11.91
CA MET A 12 25.33 0.84 -11.17
C MET A 12 24.84 1.00 -9.72
N VAL A 13 25.11 2.14 -9.06
CA VAL A 13 24.50 2.44 -7.76
C VAL A 13 22.99 2.74 -7.90
N PHE A 14 22.55 3.25 -9.05
CA PHE A 14 21.13 3.48 -9.35
C PHE A 14 20.30 2.20 -9.53
N GLY A 15 20.94 1.07 -9.84
CA GLY A 15 20.28 -0.22 -10.05
C GLY A 15 19.85 -0.92 -8.76
N VAL A 16 20.48 -0.58 -7.63
CA VAL A 16 20.31 -1.33 -6.36
C VAL A 16 19.30 -0.67 -5.41
N PHE A 17 19.00 0.63 -5.56
CA PHE A 17 18.17 1.34 -4.59
C PHE A 17 16.65 1.32 -4.85
N LEU A 18 16.18 0.62 -5.88
CA LEU A 18 14.73 0.41 -6.13
C LEU A 18 14.34 -1.07 -6.17
N THR A 19 15.25 -1.99 -5.86
CA THR A 19 14.95 -3.43 -5.82
C THR A 19 14.11 -3.85 -4.61
N ASN A 20 13.96 -2.97 -3.62
CA ASN A 20 13.32 -3.29 -2.34
C ASN A 20 11.79 -3.14 -2.34
N LEU A 21 11.18 -2.68 -3.44
CA LEU A 21 9.72 -2.69 -3.60
C LEU A 21 9.22 -3.90 -4.41
N ARG A 22 10.04 -4.95 -4.57
CA ARG A 22 9.60 -6.20 -5.19
C ARG A 22 8.64 -6.93 -4.27
N GLY A 23 7.39 -7.09 -4.71
CA GLY A 23 6.56 -8.22 -4.31
C GLY A 23 7.35 -9.51 -4.59
N THR A 24 7.52 -10.35 -3.58
CA THR A 24 8.20 -11.63 -3.75
C THR A 24 7.30 -12.50 -4.61
N PRO A 25 7.75 -13.05 -5.75
CA PRO A 25 6.97 -14.06 -6.44
C PRO A 25 6.88 -15.28 -5.53
N ALA A 26 5.66 -15.72 -5.24
CA ALA A 26 5.43 -17.05 -4.71
C ALA A 26 6.13 -18.05 -5.65
N ARG A 27 6.97 -18.91 -5.08
CA ARG A 27 7.67 -19.96 -5.81
C ARG A 27 6.59 -20.90 -6.39
N PRO A 28 6.52 -21.11 -7.72
CA PRO A 28 5.49 -22.00 -8.26
C PRO A 28 5.84 -23.43 -7.88
N ASP A 29 5.04 -23.99 -6.98
CA ASP A 29 5.01 -25.43 -6.74
C ASP A 29 4.35 -26.08 -7.97
N PRO A 30 4.95 -27.11 -8.59
CA PRO A 30 4.48 -27.64 -9.87
C PRO A 30 3.27 -28.57 -9.70
N GLY A 31 2.20 -28.07 -9.07
CA GLY A 31 1.00 -28.87 -8.78
C GLY A 31 -0.34 -28.12 -8.64
N ASN A 32 -0.38 -26.78 -8.63
CA ASN A 32 -1.62 -26.07 -8.26
C ASN A 32 -2.21 -25.23 -9.41
N HIS A 33 -3.00 -25.86 -10.28
CA HIS A 33 -3.75 -25.17 -11.33
C HIS A 33 -4.96 -24.34 -10.80
N GLY A 34 -5.25 -24.38 -9.50
CA GLY A 34 -6.37 -23.64 -8.88
C GLY A 34 -6.04 -22.19 -8.44
N GLU A 35 -4.82 -21.93 -7.96
CA GLU A 35 -4.44 -20.63 -7.37
C GLU A 35 -4.46 -19.48 -8.38
N VAL A 36 -3.88 -19.69 -9.57
CA VAL A 36 -3.80 -18.67 -10.63
C VAL A 36 -5.19 -18.26 -11.14
N SER A 37 -6.16 -19.17 -11.10
CA SER A 37 -7.53 -18.87 -11.52
C SER A 37 -8.27 -18.03 -10.47
N SER A 38 -8.00 -18.25 -9.18
CA SER A 38 -8.66 -17.53 -8.08
C SER A 38 -8.21 -16.06 -7.97
N VAL A 39 -6.89 -15.79 -8.01
CA VAL A 39 -6.30 -14.44 -7.97
C VAL A 39 -6.84 -13.57 -9.10
N ARG A 40 -7.00 -14.15 -10.29
CA ARG A 40 -7.55 -13.46 -11.46
C ARG A 40 -9.04 -13.14 -11.30
N SER A 41 -9.81 -14.02 -10.64
CA SER A 41 -11.23 -13.79 -10.41
C SER A 41 -11.51 -12.69 -9.39
N GLU A 42 -10.71 -12.61 -8.32
CA GLU A 42 -10.83 -11.56 -7.30
C GLU A 42 -10.44 -10.18 -7.84
N LEU A 43 -9.34 -10.11 -8.61
CA LEU A 43 -8.91 -8.89 -9.28
C LEU A 43 -9.99 -8.34 -10.22
N GLU A 44 -10.59 -9.20 -11.06
CA GLU A 44 -11.66 -8.78 -11.98
C GLU A 44 -12.94 -8.36 -11.24
N TYR A 45 -13.30 -9.04 -10.14
CA TYR A 45 -14.40 -8.62 -9.28
C TYR A 45 -14.15 -7.22 -8.70
N LEU A 46 -12.98 -6.98 -8.09
CA LEU A 46 -12.64 -5.68 -7.51
C LEU A 46 -12.52 -4.58 -8.56
N LYS A 47 -12.06 -4.89 -9.78
CA LYS A 47 -12.10 -3.98 -10.94
C LYS A 47 -13.53 -3.60 -11.29
N ALA A 48 -14.45 -4.56 -11.34
CA ALA A 48 -15.86 -4.29 -11.64
C ALA A 48 -16.50 -3.39 -10.58
N VAL A 49 -16.28 -3.69 -9.29
CA VAL A 49 -16.78 -2.87 -8.16
C VAL A 49 -16.24 -1.43 -8.23
N ASN A 50 -14.93 -1.27 -8.42
CA ASN A 50 -14.29 0.04 -8.52
C ASN A 50 -14.57 0.78 -9.85
N SER A 51 -15.18 0.12 -10.83
CA SER A 51 -15.59 0.72 -12.09
C SER A 51 -17.03 1.22 -12.08
N ALA A 52 -17.91 0.61 -11.27
CA ALA A 52 -19.33 0.97 -11.23
C ALA A 52 -19.57 2.37 -10.65
N ALA A 53 -18.85 2.74 -9.61
CA ALA A 53 -18.92 4.04 -8.95
C ALA A 53 -17.68 4.27 -8.08
N PRO A 54 -17.39 5.52 -7.66
CA PRO A 54 -16.43 5.77 -6.60
C PRO A 54 -16.75 4.91 -5.37
N PRO A 55 -15.78 4.15 -4.84
CA PRO A 55 -16.03 3.32 -3.67
C PRO A 55 -16.38 4.21 -2.48
N ARG A 56 -17.48 3.90 -1.80
CA ARG A 56 -17.90 4.59 -0.56
C ARG A 56 -16.98 4.24 0.60
N ASP A 57 -16.49 3.01 0.61
CA ASP A 57 -15.46 2.55 1.53
C ASP A 57 -14.08 2.64 0.86
N PRO A 58 -13.17 3.52 1.32
CA PRO A 58 -11.79 3.59 0.88
C PRO A 58 -11.03 2.26 0.87
N GLN A 59 -11.43 1.30 1.71
CA GLN A 59 -10.76 0.00 1.79
C GLN A 59 -10.83 -0.77 0.47
N LEU A 60 -11.95 -0.68 -0.27
CA LEU A 60 -12.11 -1.34 -1.57
C LEU A 60 -11.13 -0.83 -2.64
N LEU A 61 -10.71 0.44 -2.51
CA LEU A 61 -9.69 1.03 -3.37
C LEU A 61 -8.30 0.44 -3.06
N PHE A 62 -7.94 0.36 -1.77
CA PHE A 62 -6.63 -0.16 -1.36
C PHE A 62 -6.53 -1.69 -1.47
N LEU A 63 -7.65 -2.41 -1.36
CA LEU A 63 -7.76 -3.83 -1.69
C LEU A 63 -7.38 -4.08 -3.15
N LEU A 64 -8.01 -3.37 -4.08
CA LEU A 64 -7.70 -3.49 -5.50
C LEU A 64 -6.25 -3.12 -5.80
N MET A 65 -5.73 -2.06 -5.17
CA MET A 65 -4.32 -1.69 -5.28
C MET A 65 -3.39 -2.81 -4.78
N ALA A 66 -3.71 -3.44 -3.65
CA ALA A 66 -2.94 -4.57 -3.14
C ALA A 66 -2.96 -5.76 -4.11
N GLN A 67 -4.11 -6.05 -4.74
CA GLN A 67 -4.21 -7.12 -5.74
C GLN A 67 -3.34 -6.84 -6.98
N TYR A 68 -3.31 -5.60 -7.48
CA TYR A 68 -2.39 -5.21 -8.55
C TYR A 68 -0.92 -5.37 -8.15
N SER A 69 -0.56 -5.00 -6.91
CA SER A 69 0.78 -5.19 -6.36
C SER A 69 1.17 -6.67 -6.27
N ASN A 70 0.29 -7.50 -5.72
CA ASN A 70 0.53 -8.94 -5.52
C ASN A 70 0.61 -9.71 -6.83
N ALA A 71 -0.19 -9.32 -7.83
CA ALA A 71 -0.16 -9.90 -9.17
C ALA A 71 1.01 -9.40 -10.03
N ASN A 72 1.86 -8.50 -9.51
CA ASN A 72 2.95 -7.85 -10.24
C ASN A 72 2.46 -7.08 -11.50
N LEU A 73 1.29 -6.45 -11.37
CA LEU A 73 0.59 -5.66 -12.40
C LEU A 73 0.52 -4.19 -12.00
N GLN A 74 1.58 -3.65 -11.39
CA GLN A 74 1.56 -2.31 -10.81
C GLN A 74 1.35 -1.20 -11.86
N ASP A 75 1.88 -1.39 -13.07
CA ASP A 75 1.68 -0.46 -14.18
C ASP A 75 0.22 -0.40 -14.62
N GLU A 76 -0.40 -1.57 -14.89
CA GLU A 76 -1.83 -1.68 -15.19
C GLU A 76 -2.69 -1.09 -14.07
N GLY A 77 -2.34 -1.36 -12.82
CA GLY A 77 -3.05 -0.81 -11.66
C GLY A 77 -2.96 0.71 -11.60
N ALA A 78 -1.78 1.29 -11.82
CA ALA A 78 -1.59 2.73 -11.85
C ALA A 78 -2.40 3.39 -12.98
N GLU A 79 -2.43 2.77 -14.16
CA GLU A 79 -3.28 3.23 -15.28
C GLU A 79 -4.77 3.12 -14.95
N PHE A 80 -5.21 2.00 -14.38
CA PHE A 80 -6.60 1.77 -13.98
C PHE A 80 -7.07 2.86 -13.01
N PHE A 81 -6.35 3.09 -11.91
CA PHE A 81 -6.72 4.12 -10.93
C PHE A 81 -6.65 5.53 -11.52
N SER A 82 -5.69 5.81 -12.40
CA SER A 82 -5.61 7.10 -13.10
C SER A 82 -6.83 7.34 -13.99
N ALA A 83 -7.28 6.31 -14.72
CA ALA A 83 -8.48 6.38 -15.54
C ALA A 83 -9.74 6.60 -14.69
N ARG A 84 -9.88 5.86 -13.58
CA ARG A 84 -11.00 6.04 -12.63
C ARG A 84 -10.98 7.43 -11.99
N LEU A 85 -9.82 7.94 -11.57
CA LEU A 85 -9.66 9.29 -11.02
C LEU A 85 -10.11 10.36 -12.02
N LYS A 86 -9.74 10.20 -13.30
CA LYS A 86 -10.18 11.11 -14.37
C LYS A 86 -11.69 11.05 -14.61
N GLU A 87 -12.25 9.85 -14.69
CA GLU A 87 -13.68 9.64 -14.95
C GLU A 87 -14.56 10.13 -13.78
N PHE A 88 -14.13 9.85 -12.55
CA PHE A 88 -14.88 10.19 -11.36
C PHE A 88 -14.59 11.58 -10.82
N GLY A 89 -13.48 12.20 -11.24
CA GLY A 89 -12.93 13.45 -10.72
C GLY A 89 -13.95 14.55 -10.40
N PRO A 90 -14.92 14.87 -11.28
CA PRO A 90 -15.94 15.89 -11.00
C PRO A 90 -16.86 15.59 -9.81
N ARG A 91 -16.98 14.31 -9.43
CA ARG A 91 -17.84 13.81 -8.34
C ARG A 91 -17.07 13.49 -7.05
N LEU A 92 -15.73 13.51 -7.10
CA LEU A 92 -14.90 13.15 -5.95
C LEU A 92 -14.64 14.36 -5.06
N ALA A 93 -14.79 14.18 -3.76
CA ALA A 93 -14.25 15.10 -2.78
C ALA A 93 -12.71 15.07 -2.81
N ASP A 94 -12.05 16.13 -2.34
CA ASP A 94 -10.58 16.21 -2.35
C ASP A 94 -9.93 15.11 -1.51
N THR A 95 -10.57 14.71 -0.41
CA THR A 95 -10.14 13.55 0.39
C THR A 95 -10.17 12.25 -0.42
N GLN A 96 -11.18 12.04 -1.28
CA GLN A 96 -11.26 10.86 -2.13
C GLN A 96 -10.22 10.91 -3.25
N LYS A 97 -10.01 12.06 -3.88
CA LYS A 97 -8.94 12.25 -4.87
C LYS A 97 -7.57 11.95 -4.27
N ALA A 98 -7.33 12.37 -3.03
CA ALA A 98 -6.09 12.06 -2.32
C ALA A 98 -5.86 10.54 -2.19
N LEU A 99 -6.90 9.76 -1.88
CA LEU A 99 -6.78 8.30 -1.78
C LEU A 99 -6.42 7.64 -3.13
N TYR A 100 -7.04 8.08 -4.23
CA TYR A 100 -6.68 7.63 -5.58
C TYR A 100 -5.22 7.98 -5.90
N LEU A 101 -4.80 9.22 -5.66
CA LEU A 101 -3.42 9.64 -5.92
C LEU A 101 -2.42 8.87 -5.06
N SER A 102 -2.73 8.55 -3.81
CA SER A 102 -1.88 7.70 -2.98
C SER A 102 -1.73 6.28 -3.53
N ALA A 103 -2.83 5.64 -3.96
CA ALA A 103 -2.75 4.32 -4.59
C ALA A 103 -1.95 4.34 -5.91
N ILE A 104 -2.16 5.36 -6.75
CA ILE A 104 -1.40 5.56 -7.99
C ILE A 104 0.08 5.75 -7.68
N GLY A 105 0.41 6.67 -6.78
CA GLY A 105 1.80 6.99 -6.42
C GLY A 105 2.53 5.77 -5.86
N LEU A 106 1.85 4.95 -5.08
CA LEU A 106 2.43 3.73 -4.55
C LEU A 106 2.70 2.67 -5.62
N LEU A 107 1.72 2.36 -6.46
CA LEU A 107 1.90 1.38 -7.55
C LEU A 107 3.01 1.83 -8.50
N ARG A 108 3.06 3.13 -8.80
CA ARG A 108 4.17 3.70 -9.58
C ARG A 108 5.51 3.52 -8.88
N ALA A 109 5.61 3.83 -7.59
CA ALA A 109 6.83 3.63 -6.83
C ALA A 109 7.33 2.19 -6.90
N GLN A 110 6.42 1.22 -6.77
CA GLN A 110 6.73 -0.22 -6.89
C GLN A 110 7.18 -0.59 -8.32
N HIS A 111 6.56 0.00 -9.34
CA HIS A 111 6.91 -0.24 -10.74
C HIS A 111 8.22 0.43 -11.19
N ALA A 112 8.73 1.43 -10.46
CA ALA A 112 9.85 2.27 -10.90
C ALA A 112 11.12 1.49 -11.29
N SER A 113 11.35 0.31 -10.70
CA SER A 113 12.49 -0.56 -11.04
C SER A 113 12.40 -1.22 -12.43
N SER A 114 11.19 -1.32 -12.99
CA SER A 114 10.91 -1.83 -14.34
C SER A 114 10.98 -0.74 -15.41
N VAL A 115 10.94 0.53 -15.01
CA VAL A 115 11.10 1.69 -15.92
C VAL A 115 12.56 1.81 -16.36
N SER A 116 12.78 2.02 -17.66
CA SER A 116 14.13 2.18 -18.22
C SER A 116 14.90 3.33 -17.56
N LEU A 117 16.22 3.16 -17.37
CA LEU A 117 17.06 4.11 -16.63
C LEU A 117 17.00 5.54 -17.20
N LEU A 118 16.83 5.69 -18.51
CA LEU A 118 16.71 6.98 -19.19
C LEU A 118 15.47 7.78 -18.73
N HIS A 119 14.36 7.11 -18.42
CA HIS A 119 13.10 7.75 -18.03
C HIS A 119 12.85 7.71 -16.52
N ARG A 120 13.57 6.85 -15.79
CA ARG A 120 13.32 6.56 -14.37
C ARG A 120 13.37 7.81 -13.49
N VAL A 121 14.29 8.73 -13.72
CA VAL A 121 14.38 9.97 -12.91
C VAL A 121 13.14 10.84 -13.08
N GLY A 122 12.66 11.02 -14.30
CA GLY A 122 11.42 11.77 -14.58
C GLY A 122 10.20 11.07 -13.98
N TYR A 123 10.13 9.76 -14.15
CA TYR A 123 9.06 8.91 -13.60
C TYR A 123 8.97 8.99 -12.07
N VAL A 124 10.11 8.95 -11.38
CA VAL A 124 10.17 9.09 -9.91
C VAL A 124 9.76 10.50 -9.49
N LYS A 125 10.22 11.56 -10.16
CA LYS A 125 9.80 12.94 -9.85
C LYS A 125 8.30 13.16 -10.00
N GLU A 126 7.71 12.60 -11.06
CA GLU A 126 6.26 12.64 -11.25
C GLU A 126 5.53 11.88 -10.15
N THR A 127 6.06 10.72 -9.74
CA THR A 127 5.49 9.92 -8.64
C THR A 127 5.52 10.68 -7.30
N ILE A 128 6.62 11.39 -7.00
CA ILE A 128 6.70 12.29 -5.83
C ILE A 128 5.64 13.38 -5.93
N ALA A 129 5.49 14.02 -7.09
CA ALA A 129 4.50 15.08 -7.28
C ALA A 129 3.05 14.59 -7.08
N ILE A 130 2.74 13.36 -7.50
CA ILE A 130 1.44 12.71 -7.27
C ILE A 130 1.18 12.54 -5.76
N LEU A 131 2.18 12.05 -5.00
CA LEU A 131 2.06 11.86 -3.55
C LEU A 131 1.94 13.19 -2.79
N GLU A 132 2.70 14.20 -3.20
CA GLU A 132 2.58 15.57 -2.65
C GLU A 132 1.20 16.17 -2.94
N GLN A 133 0.64 15.95 -4.14
CA GLN A 133 -0.71 16.39 -4.45
C GLN A 133 -1.76 15.66 -3.58
N ALA A 134 -1.59 14.37 -3.33
CA ALA A 134 -2.45 13.62 -2.41
C ALA A 134 -2.43 14.22 -1.00
N LYS A 135 -1.24 14.56 -0.51
CA LYS A 135 -1.05 15.19 0.80
C LYS A 135 -1.70 16.58 0.86
N GLN A 136 -1.54 17.40 -0.17
CA GLN A 136 -2.17 18.71 -0.27
C GLN A 136 -3.70 18.63 -0.23
N LEU A 137 -4.30 17.74 -1.04
CA LEU A 137 -5.75 17.55 -1.10
C LEU A 137 -6.33 16.97 0.20
N SER A 138 -5.56 16.16 0.93
CA SER A 138 -5.96 15.65 2.25
C SER A 138 -5.67 16.61 3.40
N GLY A 139 -5.01 17.75 3.13
CA GLY A 139 -4.51 18.68 4.15
C GLY A 139 -3.51 18.03 5.13
N GLY A 140 -2.87 16.92 4.74
CA GLY A 140 -1.99 16.13 5.59
C GLY A 140 -2.69 15.44 6.77
N LYS A 141 -4.02 15.25 6.71
CA LYS A 141 -4.81 14.72 7.85
C LYS A 141 -5.26 13.27 7.69
N ILE A 142 -5.00 12.64 6.55
CA ILE A 142 -5.43 11.27 6.27
C ILE A 142 -4.25 10.32 6.53
N TYR A 143 -4.45 9.35 7.44
CA TYR A 143 -3.39 8.44 7.87
C TYR A 143 -2.77 7.65 6.73
N VAL A 144 -3.57 6.98 5.91
CA VAL A 144 -3.06 6.18 4.78
C VAL A 144 -2.29 7.02 3.76
N VAL A 145 -2.65 8.30 3.58
CA VAL A 145 -1.94 9.20 2.65
C VAL A 145 -0.54 9.52 3.17
N ASN A 146 -0.41 9.94 4.43
CA ASN A 146 0.89 10.20 5.06
C ASN A 146 1.73 8.92 5.17
N TRP A 147 1.10 7.79 5.49
CA TRP A 147 1.77 6.50 5.61
C TRP A 147 2.37 6.05 4.27
N ILE A 148 1.61 6.11 3.17
CA ILE A 148 2.12 5.77 1.84
C ILE A 148 3.25 6.73 1.43
N ALA A 149 3.03 8.04 1.58
CA ALA A 149 4.02 9.04 1.21
C ALA A 149 5.33 8.83 1.99
N GLY A 150 5.27 8.67 3.31
CA GLY A 150 6.43 8.51 4.17
C GLY A 150 7.22 7.24 3.87
N ILE A 151 6.55 6.13 3.61
CA ILE A 151 7.20 4.88 3.19
C ILE A 151 7.91 5.06 1.85
N VAL A 152 7.20 5.56 0.84
CA VAL A 152 7.78 5.75 -0.51
C VAL A 152 8.96 6.69 -0.44
N HIS A 153 8.83 7.83 0.24
CA HIS A 153 9.88 8.84 0.39
C HIS A 153 11.12 8.31 1.13
N THR A 154 10.95 7.40 2.09
CA THR A 154 12.08 6.76 2.80
C THR A 154 12.94 5.90 1.88
N GLU A 155 12.34 5.30 0.84
CA GLU A 155 13.05 4.43 -0.10
C GLU A 155 13.77 5.18 -1.22
N LEU A 156 13.54 6.48 -1.35
CA LEU A 156 14.14 7.24 -2.42
C LEU A 156 15.61 7.54 -2.15
N PRO A 157 16.47 7.45 -3.18
CA PRO A 157 17.85 7.91 -3.09
C PRO A 157 17.94 9.39 -2.67
N GLY A 158 19.00 9.74 -1.92
CA GLY A 158 19.16 11.07 -1.32
C GLY A 158 19.10 12.25 -2.31
N ILE A 159 19.37 12.02 -3.59
CA ILE A 159 19.28 13.03 -4.67
C ILE A 159 17.86 13.61 -4.85
N PHE A 160 16.82 12.90 -4.38
CA PHE A 160 15.43 13.36 -4.46
C PHE A 160 15.04 14.24 -3.26
N HIS A 161 15.91 14.37 -2.26
CA HIS A 161 15.72 15.21 -1.07
C HIS A 161 14.44 14.91 -0.26
N GLN A 162 13.97 13.65 -0.28
CA GLN A 162 12.71 13.25 0.36
C GLN A 162 12.86 12.72 1.80
N ARG A 163 14.07 12.70 2.38
CA ARG A 163 14.28 12.19 3.76
C ARG A 163 13.53 12.97 4.83
N LYS A 164 13.61 14.31 4.81
CA LYS A 164 12.90 15.17 5.78
C LYS A 164 11.38 15.10 5.61
N PRO A 165 10.82 15.15 4.38
CA PRO A 165 9.42 14.86 4.14
C PRO A 165 8.99 13.50 4.72
N ALA A 166 9.77 12.44 4.45
CA ALA A 166 9.49 11.10 4.94
C ALA A 166 9.43 11.05 6.48
N GLU A 167 10.42 11.64 7.15
CA GLU A 167 10.47 11.71 8.61
C GLU A 167 9.23 12.41 9.17
N ALA A 168 8.87 13.57 8.62
CA ALA A 168 7.70 14.32 9.07
C ALA A 168 6.38 13.54 8.87
N GLU A 169 6.24 12.86 7.74
CA GLU A 169 5.06 12.05 7.41
C GLU A 169 4.92 10.83 8.34
N LEU A 170 6.03 10.14 8.60
CA LEU A 170 6.05 8.97 9.47
C LEU A 170 5.91 9.36 10.95
N ALA A 171 6.55 10.45 11.40
CA ALA A 171 6.38 10.98 12.74
C ALA A 171 4.91 11.39 12.99
N TRP A 172 4.28 12.04 12.01
CA TRP A 172 2.84 12.35 12.08
C TRP A 172 2.00 11.08 12.24
N CYS A 173 2.34 9.99 11.54
CA CYS A 173 1.64 8.70 11.70
C CYS A 173 1.79 8.14 13.12
N VAL A 174 2.96 8.27 13.75
CA VAL A 174 3.15 7.87 15.16
C VAL A 174 2.29 8.70 16.10
N GLU A 175 2.26 10.02 15.91
CA GLU A 175 1.47 10.96 16.73
C GLU A 175 -0.04 10.77 16.57
N ASN A 176 -0.48 10.24 15.43
CA ASN A 176 -1.88 10.03 15.07
C ASN A 176 -2.20 8.53 14.93
N ALA A 177 -1.57 7.70 15.76
CA ALA A 177 -1.73 6.25 15.76
C ALA A 177 -3.20 5.77 15.88
N ASP A 178 -4.04 6.55 16.56
CA ASP A 178 -5.48 6.31 16.70
C ASP A 178 -6.24 6.37 15.36
N LYS A 179 -5.68 7.04 14.35
CA LYS A 179 -6.25 7.15 13.00
C LYS A 179 -5.79 6.03 12.06
N ALA A 180 -4.91 5.15 12.52
CA ALA A 180 -4.49 4.00 11.74
C ALA A 180 -5.68 3.05 11.52
N PRO A 181 -5.86 2.49 10.30
CA PRO A 181 -6.90 1.48 10.06
C PRO A 181 -6.76 0.25 10.98
N HIS A 182 -5.53 -0.09 11.36
CA HIS A 182 -5.21 -1.13 12.32
C HIS A 182 -3.84 -0.84 12.98
N ALA A 183 -3.66 -1.24 14.24
CA ALA A 183 -2.41 -1.00 14.99
C ALA A 183 -1.16 -1.60 14.29
N GLY A 184 -1.35 -2.67 13.51
CA GLY A 184 -0.27 -3.29 12.72
C GLY A 184 0.40 -2.36 11.71
N TRP A 185 -0.25 -1.28 11.27
CA TRP A 185 0.31 -0.32 10.32
C TRP A 185 1.51 0.45 10.89
N LEU A 186 1.58 0.61 12.22
CA LEU A 186 2.70 1.25 12.88
C LEU A 186 4.00 0.45 12.79
N ARG A 187 3.92 -0.86 12.52
CA ARG A 187 5.11 -1.70 12.36
C ARG A 187 5.98 -1.19 11.20
N GLU A 188 5.35 -0.91 10.07
CA GLU A 188 6.02 -0.32 8.90
C GLU A 188 6.50 1.10 9.21
N VAL A 189 5.71 1.91 9.92
CA VAL A 189 6.12 3.28 10.31
C VAL A 189 7.42 3.24 11.12
N TYR A 190 7.49 2.41 12.15
CA TYR A 190 8.70 2.28 12.96
C TYR A 190 9.85 1.68 12.16
N TYR A 191 9.61 0.70 11.28
CA TYR A 191 10.65 0.16 10.42
C TYR A 191 11.33 1.26 9.59
N HIS A 192 10.55 2.10 8.92
CA HIS A 192 11.06 3.18 8.07
C HIS A 192 11.69 4.34 8.87
N LEU A 193 11.11 4.71 10.03
CA LEU A 193 11.77 5.65 10.96
C LEU A 193 13.11 5.12 11.46
N GLY A 194 13.21 3.81 11.71
CA GLY A 194 14.46 3.16 12.08
C GLY A 194 15.53 3.25 10.98
N LYS A 195 15.14 3.06 9.71
CA LYS A 195 16.04 3.24 8.56
C LYS A 195 16.52 4.69 8.43
N LEU A 196 15.64 5.67 8.63
CA LEU A 196 16.01 7.09 8.61
C LEU A 196 16.99 7.42 9.74
N ALA A 197 16.68 7.02 10.98
CA ALA A 197 17.56 7.20 12.13
C ALA A 197 18.94 6.54 11.90
N LEU A 198 18.97 5.33 11.33
CA LEU A 198 20.21 4.64 11.01
C LEU A 198 21.06 5.42 9.99
N ALA A 199 20.42 5.99 8.97
CA ALA A 199 21.08 6.77 7.93
C ALA A 199 21.68 8.10 8.46
N GLU A 200 21.09 8.67 9.51
CA GLU A 200 21.58 9.86 10.22
C GLU A 200 22.60 9.52 11.33
N GLY A 201 22.91 8.23 11.53
CA GLY A 201 23.89 7.77 12.53
C GLY A 201 23.32 7.62 13.94
N GLU A 202 22.01 7.73 14.12
CA GLU A 202 21.30 7.66 15.41
C GLU A 202 21.04 6.21 15.84
N GLN A 203 22.12 5.48 16.12
CA GLN A 203 22.10 4.03 16.38
C GLN A 203 21.14 3.59 17.50
N ALA A 204 21.02 4.38 18.57
CA ALA A 204 20.15 4.05 19.69
C ALA A 204 18.66 4.15 19.29
N GLN A 205 18.30 5.20 18.56
CA GLN A 205 16.93 5.44 18.10
C GLN A 205 16.55 4.45 17.00
N ALA A 206 17.47 4.13 16.09
CA ALA A 206 17.26 3.09 15.09
C ALA A 206 16.95 1.72 15.73
N ARG A 207 17.65 1.35 16.80
CA ARG A 207 17.38 0.10 17.54
C ARG A 207 16.05 0.09 18.27
N ASP A 208 15.65 1.22 18.86
CA ASP A 208 14.32 1.35 19.49
C ASP A 208 13.20 1.16 18.46
N TYR A 209 13.30 1.87 17.34
CA TYR A 209 12.34 1.74 16.24
C TYR A 209 12.30 0.33 15.66
N LEU A 210 13.45 -0.33 15.48
CA LEU A 210 13.49 -1.72 15.03
C LEU A 210 12.74 -2.65 16.01
N ALA A 211 12.97 -2.50 17.32
CA ALA A 211 12.27 -3.30 18.32
C ALA A 211 10.75 -3.08 18.27
N ARG A 212 10.29 -1.82 18.13
CA ARG A 212 8.87 -1.47 18.03
C ARG A 212 8.22 -1.92 16.72
N SER A 213 8.99 -1.99 15.64
CA SER A 213 8.52 -2.55 14.37
C SER A 213 8.24 -4.06 14.47
N GLY A 214 8.90 -4.74 15.41
CA GLY A 214 8.85 -6.19 15.58
C GLY A 214 9.54 -6.95 14.44
N TYR A 215 10.43 -6.29 13.68
CA TYR A 215 11.33 -6.92 12.71
C TYR A 215 12.69 -7.24 13.32
N LYS A 216 13.39 -8.19 12.71
CA LYS A 216 14.70 -8.66 13.18
C LYS A 216 15.84 -7.72 12.79
N ASP A 217 15.78 -7.16 11.59
CA ASP A 217 16.79 -6.32 10.97
C ASP A 217 16.16 -5.41 9.89
N PHE A 218 16.97 -4.55 9.27
CA PHE A 218 16.56 -3.62 8.20
C PHE A 218 16.78 -4.18 6.78
N GLU A 219 16.95 -5.49 6.64
CA GLU A 219 17.26 -6.15 5.36
C GLU A 219 16.01 -6.74 4.68
N ARG A 220 14.81 -6.36 5.14
CA ARG A 220 13.56 -6.88 4.58
C ARG A 220 13.19 -6.15 3.28
N PRO A 221 12.78 -6.88 2.21
CA PRO A 221 12.06 -6.27 1.11
C PRO A 221 10.75 -5.66 1.64
N ILE A 222 10.40 -4.47 1.17
CA ILE A 222 9.24 -3.73 1.64
C ILE A 222 8.01 -4.34 1.02
N THR A 223 7.42 -5.24 1.78
CA THR A 223 6.06 -5.69 1.61
C THR A 223 5.19 -4.72 2.40
N LEU A 224 4.37 -3.92 1.71
CA LEU A 224 3.30 -3.21 2.40
C LEU A 224 2.39 -4.25 3.04
N MET A 225 2.59 -4.49 4.34
CA MET A 225 1.71 -5.30 5.14
C MET A 225 0.43 -4.50 5.38
N THR A 226 -0.44 -4.60 4.37
CA THR A 226 -1.88 -4.61 4.57
C THR A 226 -2.23 -5.60 5.71
N PRO A 227 -3.31 -5.41 6.49
CA PRO A 227 -3.62 -6.21 7.69
C PRO A 227 -4.07 -7.65 7.40
N PHE A 228 -3.40 -8.30 6.44
CA PHE A 228 -3.48 -9.71 6.11
C PHE A 228 -2.22 -10.42 6.54
N SER A 229 -2.40 -11.58 7.18
CA SER A 229 -1.35 -12.56 7.40
C SER A 229 -1.80 -13.90 6.82
N GLU A 230 -0.89 -14.59 6.16
CA GLU A 230 -1.09 -15.97 5.74
C GLU A 230 -0.12 -16.84 6.53
N GLU A 231 -0.65 -17.83 7.25
CA GLU A 231 0.16 -18.78 8.01
C GLU A 231 -0.32 -20.19 7.70
N VAL A 232 0.61 -21.11 7.43
CA VAL A 232 0.32 -22.50 7.02
C VAL A 232 -0.57 -23.25 8.02
N ALA A 233 -0.51 -22.89 9.30
CA ALA A 233 -1.31 -23.51 10.36
C ALA A 233 -2.70 -22.90 10.53
N SER A 234 -2.87 -21.60 10.24
CA SER A 234 -4.10 -20.85 10.52
C SER A 234 -4.80 -20.34 9.25
N GLY A 235 -4.23 -20.60 8.08
CA GLY A 235 -4.69 -20.09 6.80
C GLY A 235 -4.46 -18.59 6.67
N HIS A 236 -5.16 -17.98 5.73
CA HIS A 236 -5.26 -16.53 5.67
C HIS A 236 -6.06 -16.00 6.86
N THR A 237 -5.56 -14.91 7.45
CA THR A 237 -6.18 -14.22 8.57
C THR A 237 -6.17 -12.73 8.29
N PHE A 238 -7.36 -12.12 8.31
CA PHE A 238 -7.58 -10.72 7.97
C PHE A 238 -8.19 -9.95 9.14
N ALA A 239 -7.75 -8.69 9.30
CA ALA A 239 -8.25 -7.76 10.31
C ALA A 239 -8.57 -6.38 9.71
N PRO A 240 -9.58 -5.65 10.24
CA PRO A 240 -10.51 -6.05 11.29
C PRO A 240 -11.77 -6.74 10.76
N ARG A 241 -12.26 -7.76 11.48
CA ARG A 241 -13.59 -8.34 11.25
C ARG A 241 -14.63 -7.36 11.80
N ARG A 242 -15.62 -6.99 10.99
CA ARG A 242 -16.71 -6.12 11.41
C ARG A 242 -18.05 -6.78 11.09
N ILE A 243 -18.94 -6.77 12.07
CA ILE A 243 -20.37 -7.07 11.87
C ILE A 243 -21.12 -5.74 11.92
N SER A 244 -21.86 -5.42 10.88
CA SER A 244 -22.80 -4.30 10.84
C SER A 244 -24.22 -4.83 10.69
N GLU A 245 -25.15 -4.18 11.36
CA GLU A 245 -26.57 -4.46 11.21
C GLU A 245 -27.13 -3.58 10.10
N ILE A 246 -27.55 -4.19 9.00
CA ILE A 246 -28.09 -3.50 7.81
C ILE A 246 -29.58 -3.27 7.97
N VAL A 247 -30.28 -4.25 8.55
CA VAL A 247 -31.68 -4.13 8.97
C VAL A 247 -31.76 -4.55 10.43
N PRO A 248 -32.23 -3.66 11.34
CA PRO A 248 -32.33 -3.95 12.76
C PRO A 248 -33.04 -5.27 13.08
N GLY A 249 -32.39 -6.10 13.87
CA GLY A 249 -32.80 -7.42 14.32
C GLY A 249 -32.89 -8.48 13.22
N ARG A 250 -32.45 -8.20 12.00
CA ARG A 250 -32.87 -8.97 10.82
C ARG A 250 -31.76 -9.33 9.84
N VAL A 251 -30.94 -8.36 9.41
CA VAL A 251 -29.92 -8.59 8.39
C VAL A 251 -28.59 -8.05 8.91
N TYR A 252 -27.60 -8.93 9.00
CA TYR A 252 -26.26 -8.61 9.45
C TYR A 252 -25.29 -8.80 8.29
N ALA A 253 -24.46 -7.79 8.03
CA ALA A 253 -23.34 -7.93 7.12
C ALA A 253 -22.07 -8.20 7.94
N LEU A 254 -21.48 -9.37 7.73
CA LEU A 254 -20.11 -9.64 8.13
C LEU A 254 -19.20 -9.15 6.99
N SER A 255 -18.46 -8.10 7.30
CA SER A 255 -17.45 -7.52 6.44
C SER A 255 -16.06 -7.84 6.99
N GLY A 256 -15.15 -8.23 6.11
CA GLY A 256 -13.76 -8.52 6.40
C GLY A 256 -12.97 -8.56 5.09
N PHE A 257 -11.66 -8.48 5.18
CA PHE A 257 -10.80 -8.28 4.01
C PHE A 257 -10.70 -9.51 3.08
N GLU A 258 -11.24 -10.66 3.49
CA GLU A 258 -11.41 -11.88 2.65
C GLU A 258 -12.87 -12.08 2.19
N PHE A 259 -13.77 -11.22 2.66
CA PHE A 259 -15.19 -11.39 2.52
C PHE A 259 -15.74 -10.22 1.73
N THR A 260 -15.91 -10.44 0.43
CA THR A 260 -17.07 -9.92 -0.29
C THR A 260 -18.29 -10.18 0.60
N GLU A 261 -18.79 -9.12 1.23
CA GLU A 261 -19.75 -9.11 2.35
C GLU A 261 -20.65 -10.35 2.46
N TYR A 262 -20.59 -11.07 3.59
CA TYR A 262 -21.56 -12.13 3.89
C TYR A 262 -22.75 -11.52 4.61
N TYR A 263 -23.92 -11.66 4.00
CA TYR A 263 -25.17 -11.26 4.59
C TYR A 263 -25.79 -12.47 5.27
N PHE A 264 -26.07 -12.33 6.56
CA PHE A 264 -26.84 -13.27 7.34
C PHE A 264 -28.23 -12.72 7.58
N VAL A 265 -29.24 -13.52 7.26
CA VAL A 265 -30.64 -13.17 7.52
C VAL A 265 -31.13 -14.00 8.69
N VAL A 266 -31.58 -13.33 9.75
CA VAL A 266 -32.23 -13.98 10.88
C VAL A 266 -33.69 -14.27 10.51
N SER A 267 -34.11 -15.53 10.66
CA SER A 267 -35.49 -15.97 10.41
C SER A 267 -36.51 -15.18 11.26
N ASP A 268 -37.80 -15.21 10.85
CA ASP A 268 -38.89 -14.55 11.59
C ASP A 268 -38.99 -14.98 13.05
N ASP A 269 -38.74 -16.25 13.33
CA ASP A 269 -38.76 -16.82 14.67
C ASP A 269 -37.43 -16.72 15.42
N ARG A 270 -36.40 -16.13 14.79
CA ARG A 270 -35.03 -15.98 15.30
C ARG A 270 -34.34 -17.28 15.68
N ARG A 271 -34.75 -18.41 15.10
CA ARG A 271 -34.16 -19.73 15.36
C ARG A 271 -33.12 -20.12 14.32
N GLU A 272 -33.14 -19.49 13.15
CA GLU A 272 -32.26 -19.82 12.04
C GLU A 272 -31.50 -18.59 11.54
N LEU A 273 -30.26 -18.84 11.11
CA LEU A 273 -29.39 -17.90 10.42
C LEU A 273 -29.24 -18.41 8.99
N LEU A 274 -29.77 -17.66 8.04
CA LEU A 274 -29.78 -17.98 6.61
C LEU A 274 -28.66 -17.23 5.88
#